data_AF-A0A661JK23-F1
#
_entry.id   AF-A0A661JK23-F1
#
_cell.length_a   1.000
_cell.length_b   1.000
_cell.length_c   1.000
_cell.angle_alpha   90.00
_cell.angle_beta   90.00
_cell.angle_gamma   90.00
#
_symmetry.space_group_name_H-M   'P 1'
#
loop_
_entity.id
_entity.type
_entity.pdbx_description
1 polymer ?
#
loop_
_entity_poly.entity_id
_entity_poly.type
_entity_poly.pdbx_seq_one_letter_code
_entity_poly.pdbx_strand_id
1 'polypeptide(L)'
;MAFTGGSAIDLEERLRRIEEALLEIRRQLEALISGEADLMQALVSRGMELHRKDPQEEILLPSDASPDQRDLFYQHLKRYSFRLFLRDVIAKGRGFALDDLLRYCSREVAEKYLSLLLDLGIAKGEGEAFVLSNPQIRSFGPTLEWFIAEMFRRELASPAYYGVKLHTAPPGGDYDVISLWGGNLIYVEVKSSPPRGVEREEIRSFLLRLGALLPDCAFLFNDTHLRMKDKIIPFLEEEISHLSAPVTFTRLTGELFHLEHRLYVINSKKRILENFLLCLRDFLLHTVLRTPSFLPMGGKDLKTSQPPSGSSRS
;
A
#
# COMPACT_ATOMS: atom_id res chain seq x y z
N MET A 1 8.34 28.42 63.24
CA MET A 1 7.82 27.11 62.80
C MET A 1 7.57 27.18 61.31
N ALA A 2 8.33 26.42 60.53
CA ALA A 2 8.24 26.36 59.08
C ALA A 2 7.26 25.25 58.68
N PHE A 3 6.19 25.58 57.97
CA PHE A 3 5.24 24.63 57.38
C PHE A 3 4.62 25.25 56.12
N THR A 4 5.35 25.27 55.01
CA THR A 4 4.78 25.59 53.69
C THR A 4 5.38 24.81 52.52
N GLY A 5 6.38 23.94 52.74
CA GLY A 5 7.06 23.20 51.66
C GLY A 5 6.38 21.89 51.21
N GLY A 6 5.54 21.27 52.03
CA GLY A 6 5.00 19.92 51.75
C GLY A 6 3.84 19.86 50.76
N SER A 7 3.05 20.93 50.63
CA SER A 7 1.86 20.96 49.76
C SER A 7 2.17 21.17 48.29
N ALA A 8 3.23 21.93 47.97
CA ALA A 8 3.64 22.18 46.59
C ALA A 8 4.33 20.94 45.98
N ILE A 9 5.16 20.26 46.77
CA ILE A 9 5.83 19.00 46.38
C ILE A 9 4.80 17.89 46.11
N ASP A 10 3.76 17.77 46.95
CA ASP A 10 2.67 16.81 46.73
C ASP A 10 1.85 17.12 45.46
N LEU A 11 1.67 18.41 45.13
CA LEU A 11 0.95 18.82 43.92
C LEU A 11 1.78 18.52 42.65
N GLU A 12 3.08 18.79 42.66
CA GLU A 12 4.01 18.49 41.55
C GLU A 12 4.13 16.98 41.31
N GLU A 13 4.23 16.18 42.38
CA GLU A 13 4.25 14.71 42.31
C GLU A 13 2.94 14.17 41.71
N ARG A 14 1.78 14.73 42.11
CA ARG A 14 0.47 14.35 41.57
C ARG A 14 0.30 14.77 40.11
N LEU A 15 0.77 15.96 39.73
CA LEU A 15 0.81 16.43 38.35
C LEU A 15 1.64 15.50 37.47
N ARG A 16 2.86 15.15 37.91
CA ARG A 16 3.74 14.22 37.17
C ARG A 16 3.08 12.85 36.96
N ARG A 17 2.45 12.29 38.00
CA ARG A 17 1.71 11.02 37.89
C ARG A 17 0.54 11.10 36.92
N ILE A 18 -0.17 12.23 36.89
CA ILE A 18 -1.27 12.45 35.93
C ILE A 18 -0.71 12.55 34.50
N GLU A 19 0.40 13.27 34.30
CA GLU A 19 1.06 13.38 33.00
C GLU A 19 1.55 12.02 32.48
N GLU A 20 2.20 11.22 33.35
CA GLU A 20 2.63 9.86 33.05
C GLU A 20 1.44 8.94 32.71
N ALA A 21 0.37 9.00 33.50
CA ALA A 21 -0.85 8.22 33.24
C ALA A 21 -1.55 8.63 31.94
N LEU A 22 -1.59 9.94 31.63
CA LEU A 22 -2.13 10.45 30.37
C LEU A 22 -1.30 9.99 29.18
N LEU A 23 0.04 10.00 29.31
CA LEU A 23 0.95 9.51 28.27
C LEU A 23 0.72 8.02 28.01
N GLU A 24 0.58 7.22 29.07
CA GLU A 24 0.34 5.78 28.96
C GLU A 24 -1.05 5.46 28.38
N ILE A 25 -2.09 6.18 28.80
CA ILE A 25 -3.44 6.03 28.23
C ILE A 25 -3.43 6.40 26.74
N ARG A 26 -2.74 7.49 26.37
CA ARG A 26 -2.59 7.88 24.95
C ARG A 26 -1.88 6.79 24.16
N ARG A 27 -0.78 6.24 24.68
CA ARG A 27 -0.05 5.13 24.05
C ARG A 27 -0.91 3.89 23.85
N GLN A 28 -1.70 3.52 24.87
CA GLN A 28 -2.62 2.38 24.78
C GLN A 28 -3.76 2.63 23.79
N LEU A 29 -4.32 3.84 23.78
CA LEU A 29 -5.36 4.24 22.84
C LEU A 29 -4.83 4.25 21.40
N GLU A 30 -3.62 4.78 21.18
CA GLU A 30 -2.95 4.74 19.87
C GLU A 30 -2.72 3.30 19.40
N ALA A 31 -2.28 2.41 20.29
CA ALA A 31 -2.09 1.00 19.96
C ALA A 31 -3.41 0.28 19.62
N LEU A 32 -4.51 0.62 20.30
CA LEU A 32 -5.84 0.07 20.01
C LEU A 32 -6.42 0.63 18.71
N ILE A 33 -6.25 1.93 18.45
CA ILE A 33 -6.77 2.59 17.25
C ILE A 33 -5.95 2.21 16.02
N SER A 34 -4.65 1.98 16.17
CA SER A 34 -3.78 1.68 15.02
C SER A 34 -4.13 0.34 14.37
N GLY A 35 -4.66 -0.63 15.13
CA GLY A 35 -4.92 -1.98 14.66
C GLY A 35 -3.65 -2.82 14.44
N GLU A 36 -2.47 -2.33 14.85
CA GLU A 36 -1.19 -3.03 14.63
C GLU A 36 -1.16 -4.41 15.31
N ALA A 37 -1.78 -4.54 16.48
CA ALA A 37 -1.91 -5.81 17.18
C ALA A 37 -2.74 -6.82 16.37
N ASP A 38 -3.82 -6.38 15.72
CA ASP A 38 -4.66 -7.24 14.88
C ASP A 38 -3.91 -7.69 13.63
N LEU A 39 -3.16 -6.79 12.98
CA LEU A 39 -2.32 -7.14 11.84
C LEU A 39 -1.24 -8.15 12.25
N MET A 40 -0.58 -7.94 13.39
CA MET A 40 0.39 -8.89 13.93
C MET A 40 -0.25 -10.26 14.22
N GLN A 41 -1.42 -10.28 14.83
CA GLN A 41 -2.16 -11.51 15.11
C GLN A 41 -2.56 -12.25 13.81
N ALA A 42 -2.94 -11.51 12.76
CA ALA A 42 -3.26 -12.07 11.45
C ALA A 42 -2.05 -12.69 10.73
N LEU A 43 -0.84 -12.19 11.00
CA LEU A 43 0.42 -12.78 10.54
C LEU A 43 0.78 -14.04 11.35
N VAL A 44 0.74 -13.94 12.68
CA VAL A 44 1.05 -15.06 13.58
C VAL A 44 0.12 -16.25 13.34
N SER A 45 -1.18 -16.01 13.10
CA SER A 45 -2.14 -17.07 12.81
C SER A 45 -1.85 -17.84 11.51
N ARG A 46 -1.01 -17.28 10.63
CA ARG A 46 -0.50 -17.90 9.39
C ARG A 46 0.90 -18.50 9.56
N GLY A 47 1.43 -18.55 10.78
CA GLY A 47 2.78 -19.06 11.06
C GLY A 47 3.90 -18.09 10.68
N MET A 48 3.59 -16.80 10.55
CA MET A 48 4.57 -15.76 10.22
C MET A 48 5.10 -15.10 11.49
N GLU A 49 6.41 -14.94 11.57
CA GLU A 49 7.09 -14.22 12.64
C GLU A 49 7.77 -12.97 12.07
N LEU A 50 7.39 -11.80 12.59
CA LEU A 50 7.88 -10.50 12.14
C LEU A 50 9.32 -10.27 12.62
N HIS A 51 10.25 -10.12 11.68
CA HIS A 51 11.64 -9.78 11.96
C HIS A 51 11.90 -8.26 11.92
N ARG A 52 11.40 -7.58 10.87
CA ARG A 52 11.59 -6.15 10.63
C ARG A 52 10.38 -5.58 9.90
N LYS A 53 10.02 -4.33 10.21
CA LYS A 53 9.03 -3.52 9.48
C LYS A 53 9.44 -2.05 9.51
N ASP A 54 8.84 -1.28 8.60
CA ASP A 54 8.88 0.19 8.55
C ASP A 54 10.33 0.76 8.57
N PRO A 55 11.22 0.36 7.64
CA PRO A 55 12.62 0.82 7.61
C PRO A 55 12.74 2.28 7.18
N GLN A 56 12.58 3.20 8.13
CA GLN A 56 12.60 4.65 7.91
C GLN A 56 13.93 5.16 7.32
N GLU A 57 15.04 4.47 7.56
CA GLU A 57 16.37 4.81 7.04
C GLU A 57 16.51 4.59 5.52
N GLU A 58 15.58 3.84 4.91
CA GLU A 58 15.59 3.52 3.48
C GLU A 58 14.72 4.49 2.65
N ILE A 59 13.91 5.34 3.30
CA ILE A 59 13.03 6.30 2.61
C ILE A 59 13.71 7.66 2.40
N LEU A 60 13.27 8.41 1.38
CA LEU A 60 13.82 9.73 1.03
C LEU A 60 13.71 10.77 2.14
N LEU A 61 12.63 10.70 2.90
CA LEU A 61 12.34 11.68 3.93
C LEU A 61 13.24 11.44 5.16
N PRO A 62 13.91 12.48 5.71
CA PRO A 62 14.71 12.36 6.91
C PRO A 62 13.95 11.70 8.09
N SER A 63 14.65 10.93 8.91
CA SER A 63 14.03 10.23 10.05
C SER A 63 13.49 11.18 11.11
N ASP A 64 14.08 12.36 11.24
CA ASP A 64 13.70 13.46 12.13
C ASP A 64 12.65 14.42 11.52
N ALA A 65 12.15 14.12 10.31
CA ALA A 65 11.13 14.95 9.68
C ALA A 65 9.85 15.04 10.54
N SER A 66 9.35 16.28 10.69
CA SER A 66 8.17 16.59 11.48
C SER A 66 6.90 15.97 10.90
N PRO A 67 5.81 15.84 11.69
CA PRO A 67 4.52 15.36 11.19
C PRO A 67 4.00 16.16 9.98
N ASP A 68 4.19 17.48 10.00
CA ASP A 68 3.76 18.37 8.90
C ASP A 68 4.59 18.13 7.63
N GLN A 69 5.91 17.94 7.78
CA GLN A 69 6.78 17.59 6.65
C GLN A 69 6.40 16.22 6.05
N ARG A 70 6.08 15.24 6.91
CA ARG A 70 5.59 13.91 6.48
C ARG A 70 4.28 14.03 5.72
N ASP A 71 3.31 14.81 6.20
CA ASP A 71 2.06 15.03 5.48
C ASP A 71 2.28 15.75 4.15
N LEU A 72 3.06 16.83 4.15
CA LEU A 72 3.36 17.58 2.93
C LEU A 72 3.99 16.68 1.86
N PHE A 73 4.94 15.82 2.25
CA PHE A 73 5.58 14.86 1.36
C PHE A 73 4.57 13.82 0.84
N TYR A 74 3.73 13.27 1.71
CA TYR A 74 2.66 12.34 1.36
C TYR A 74 1.68 12.93 0.33
N GLN A 75 1.23 14.18 0.53
CA GLN A 75 0.32 14.86 -0.41
C GLN A 75 0.96 15.04 -1.79
N HIS A 76 2.27 15.34 -1.84
CA HIS A 76 2.99 15.48 -3.12
C HIS A 76 3.18 14.13 -3.82
N LEU A 77 3.44 13.06 -3.09
CA LEU A 77 3.56 11.70 -3.65
C LEU A 77 2.28 11.20 -4.33
N LYS A 78 1.10 11.77 -4.03
CA LYS A 78 -0.13 11.49 -4.80
C LYS A 78 0.02 11.88 -6.28
N ARG A 79 0.90 12.81 -6.64
CA ARG A 79 1.13 13.28 -8.01
C ARG A 79 2.18 12.43 -8.74
N TYR A 80 1.80 11.83 -9.87
CA TYR A 80 2.71 11.00 -10.67
C TYR A 80 3.94 11.77 -11.19
N SER A 81 3.77 13.05 -11.55
CA SER A 81 4.89 13.88 -12.00
C SER A 81 5.95 14.11 -10.91
N PHE A 82 5.52 14.22 -9.64
CA PHE A 82 6.45 14.33 -8.52
C PHE A 82 7.22 13.03 -8.31
N ARG A 83 6.56 11.87 -8.40
CA ARG A 83 7.24 10.56 -8.32
C ARG A 83 8.23 10.32 -9.47
N LEU A 84 7.91 10.78 -10.68
CA LEU A 84 8.86 10.79 -11.81
C LEU A 84 10.07 11.68 -11.52
N PHE A 85 9.83 12.89 -11.01
CA PHE A 85 10.90 13.82 -10.64
C PHE A 85 11.83 13.23 -9.58
N LEU A 86 11.30 12.61 -8.52
CA LEU A 86 12.11 11.93 -7.50
C LEU A 86 12.97 10.80 -8.06
N ARG A 87 12.42 10.01 -8.99
CA ARG A 87 13.20 8.96 -9.67
C ARG A 87 14.36 9.53 -10.46
N ASP A 88 14.15 10.64 -11.17
CA ASP A 88 15.23 11.31 -11.90
C ASP A 88 16.30 11.84 -10.94
N VAL A 89 15.89 12.48 -9.82
CA VAL A 89 16.83 12.94 -8.78
C VAL A 89 17.69 11.78 -8.24
N ILE A 90 17.07 10.66 -7.87
CA ILE A 90 17.77 9.47 -7.36
C ILE A 90 18.74 8.92 -8.41
N ALA A 91 18.34 8.89 -9.69
CA ALA A 91 19.17 8.36 -10.77
C ALA A 91 20.44 9.19 -11.01
N LYS A 92 20.48 10.47 -10.64
CA LYS A 92 21.68 11.32 -10.78
C LYS A 92 22.74 10.99 -9.73
N GLY A 93 22.34 10.63 -8.51
CA GLY A 93 23.17 10.06 -7.45
C GLY A 93 24.26 10.98 -6.86
N ARG A 94 25.21 11.46 -7.67
CA ARG A 94 26.41 12.21 -7.25
C ARG A 94 26.25 13.73 -7.29
N GLY A 95 25.11 14.22 -7.73
CA GLY A 95 24.82 15.64 -7.90
C GLY A 95 24.03 15.88 -9.18
N PHE A 96 23.21 16.93 -9.18
CA PHE A 96 22.39 17.32 -10.31
C PHE A 96 22.20 18.83 -10.37
N ALA A 97 22.08 19.36 -11.58
CA ALA A 97 21.54 20.69 -11.82
C ALA A 97 20.02 20.61 -12.04
N LEU A 98 19.32 21.73 -11.93
CA LEU A 98 17.89 21.78 -12.24
C LEU A 98 17.60 21.35 -13.69
N ASP A 99 18.48 21.74 -14.62
CA ASP A 99 18.36 21.45 -16.06
C ASP A 99 18.39 19.95 -16.37
N ASP A 100 19.01 19.16 -15.48
CA ASP A 100 19.07 17.70 -15.59
C ASP A 100 17.71 17.01 -15.34
N LEU A 101 16.74 17.73 -14.75
CA LEU A 101 15.47 17.19 -14.23
C LEU A 101 14.24 17.62 -15.04
N LEU A 102 14.46 18.27 -16.20
CA LEU A 102 13.39 18.81 -17.05
C LEU A 102 12.74 17.76 -17.97
N ARG A 103 13.10 16.47 -17.81
CA ARG A 103 12.64 15.39 -18.68
C ARG A 103 11.12 15.16 -18.62
N TYR A 104 10.54 15.29 -17.43
CA TYR A 104 9.13 14.95 -17.17
C TYR A 104 8.28 16.12 -16.68
N CYS A 105 8.85 17.29 -16.50
CA CYS A 105 8.14 18.47 -16.02
C CYS A 105 8.75 19.77 -16.59
N SER A 106 7.97 20.85 -16.60
CA SER A 106 8.48 22.16 -16.98
C SER A 106 9.46 22.69 -15.94
N ARG A 107 10.30 23.65 -16.34
CA ARG A 107 11.25 24.33 -15.43
C ARG A 107 10.56 24.86 -14.17
N GLU A 108 9.43 25.56 -14.33
CA GLU A 108 8.66 26.11 -13.21
C GLU A 108 8.21 25.02 -12.21
N VAL A 109 7.82 23.84 -12.70
CA VAL A 109 7.43 22.72 -11.85
C VAL A 109 8.64 22.08 -11.18
N ALA A 110 9.75 21.92 -11.92
CA ALA A 110 11.00 21.42 -11.38
C ALA A 110 11.55 22.31 -10.26
N GLU A 111 11.47 23.64 -10.41
CA GLU A 111 11.87 24.61 -9.38
C GLU A 111 11.04 24.47 -8.12
N LYS A 112 9.71 24.35 -8.26
CA LYS A 112 8.80 24.12 -7.12
C LYS A 112 9.11 22.80 -6.41
N TYR A 113 9.35 21.73 -7.16
CA TYR A 113 9.70 20.44 -6.57
C TYR A 113 11.08 20.47 -5.91
N LEU A 114 12.06 21.13 -6.52
CA LEU A 114 13.39 21.29 -5.91
C LEU A 114 13.33 22.09 -4.61
N SER A 115 12.62 23.22 -4.60
CA SER A 115 12.38 24.00 -3.37
C SER A 115 11.79 23.13 -2.27
N LEU A 116 10.77 22.34 -2.60
CA LEU A 116 10.17 21.41 -1.64
C LEU A 116 11.19 20.38 -1.11
N LEU A 117 12.06 19.82 -1.97
CA LEU A 117 13.08 18.87 -1.49
C LEU A 117 14.09 19.52 -0.55
N LEU A 118 14.44 20.79 -0.77
CA LEU A 118 15.31 21.55 0.11
C LEU A 118 14.61 21.83 1.45
N ASP A 119 13.35 22.27 1.42
CA ASP A 119 12.54 22.57 2.61
C ASP A 119 12.27 21.32 3.47
N LEU A 120 12.12 20.17 2.83
CA LEU A 120 11.97 18.86 3.50
C LEU A 120 13.31 18.25 3.95
N GLY A 121 14.45 18.88 3.64
CA GLY A 121 15.77 18.35 3.94
C GLY A 121 16.13 17.07 3.16
N ILE A 122 15.40 16.74 2.10
CA ILE A 122 15.65 15.58 1.23
C ILE A 122 16.86 15.83 0.32
N ALA A 123 17.03 17.08 -0.11
CA ALA A 123 18.17 17.53 -0.89
C ALA A 123 18.85 18.72 -0.20
N LYS A 124 20.09 18.99 -0.59
CA LYS A 124 20.86 20.15 -0.16
C LYS A 124 21.68 20.72 -1.31
N GLY A 125 21.94 22.03 -1.24
CA GLY A 125 22.88 22.68 -2.17
C GLY A 125 24.32 22.34 -1.82
N GLU A 126 25.13 22.08 -2.84
CA GLU A 126 26.57 21.83 -2.76
C GLU A 126 27.26 22.59 -3.90
N GLY A 127 27.70 23.81 -3.62
CA GLY A 127 28.22 24.74 -4.62
C GLY A 127 27.16 25.14 -5.64
N GLU A 128 27.43 24.91 -6.92
CA GLU A 128 26.53 25.18 -8.06
C GLU A 128 25.54 24.01 -8.31
N ALA A 129 25.63 22.91 -7.56
CA ALA A 129 24.84 21.70 -7.75
C ALA A 129 23.97 21.37 -6.54
N PHE A 130 23.07 20.40 -6.70
CA PHE A 130 22.26 19.84 -5.63
C PHE A 130 22.58 18.36 -5.45
N VAL A 131 22.52 17.88 -4.21
CA VAL A 131 22.73 16.47 -3.87
C VAL A 131 21.62 15.97 -2.93
N LEU A 132 21.39 14.66 -2.92
CA LEU A 132 20.55 14.05 -1.89
C LEU A 132 21.23 14.16 -0.52
N SER A 133 20.45 14.49 0.51
CA SER A 133 20.93 14.56 1.88
C SER A 133 21.41 13.19 2.38
N ASN A 134 20.71 12.11 1.97
CA ASN A 134 21.13 10.73 2.21
C ASN A 134 21.65 10.09 0.90
N PRO A 135 22.98 9.97 0.72
CA PRO A 135 23.57 9.39 -0.50
C PRO A 135 23.45 7.85 -0.59
N GLN A 136 22.97 7.19 0.47
CA GLN A 136 22.75 5.73 0.47
C GLN A 136 21.45 5.34 -0.26
N ILE A 137 20.55 6.29 -0.49
CA ILE A 137 19.29 6.03 -1.19
C ILE A 137 19.58 5.86 -2.69
N ARG A 138 19.42 4.63 -3.19
CA ARG A 138 19.68 4.26 -4.59
C ARG A 138 18.43 3.95 -5.40
N SER A 139 17.27 3.84 -4.76
CA SER A 139 16.02 3.52 -5.43
C SER A 139 14.85 4.27 -4.82
N PHE A 140 13.79 4.43 -5.60
CA PHE A 140 12.53 5.02 -5.15
C PHE A 140 11.59 3.99 -4.50
N GLY A 141 11.92 2.70 -4.60
CA GLY A 141 11.09 1.58 -4.12
C GLY A 141 10.63 1.73 -2.67
N PRO A 142 11.55 1.83 -1.70
CA PRO A 142 11.18 1.92 -0.28
C PRO A 142 10.30 3.14 0.04
N THR A 143 10.52 4.27 -0.65
CA THR A 143 9.66 5.46 -0.47
C THR A 143 8.26 5.26 -1.05
N LEU A 144 8.16 4.53 -2.16
CA LEU A 144 6.87 4.18 -2.76
C LEU A 144 6.11 3.16 -1.90
N GLU A 145 6.80 2.18 -1.31
CA GLU A 145 6.24 1.24 -0.33
C GLU A 145 5.67 1.99 0.87
N TRP A 146 6.47 2.89 1.47
CA TRP A 146 6.01 3.78 2.53
C TRP A 146 4.75 4.56 2.13
N PHE A 147 4.73 5.16 0.94
CA PHE A 147 3.57 5.90 0.45
C PHE A 147 2.30 5.04 0.35
N ILE A 148 2.42 3.79 -0.10
CA ILE A 148 1.29 2.86 -0.18
C ILE A 148 0.83 2.46 1.24
N ALA A 149 1.76 2.19 2.17
CA ALA A 149 1.39 1.93 3.56
C ALA A 149 0.68 3.13 4.22
N GLU A 150 1.18 4.35 4.02
CA GLU A 150 0.52 5.59 4.48
C GLU A 150 -0.86 5.77 3.85
N MET A 151 -1.05 5.38 2.59
CA MET A 151 -2.39 5.39 1.97
C MET A 151 -3.35 4.45 2.70
N PHE A 152 -2.94 3.23 3.07
CA PHE A 152 -3.76 2.34 3.88
C PHE A 152 -4.08 2.94 5.26
N ARG A 153 -3.06 3.49 5.94
CA ARG A 153 -3.24 4.07 7.29
C ARG A 153 -4.13 5.30 7.28
N ARG A 154 -3.88 6.25 6.36
CA ARG A 154 -4.54 7.57 6.35
C ARG A 154 -5.90 7.55 5.67
N GLU A 155 -6.02 6.85 4.54
CA GLU A 155 -7.19 6.95 3.66
C GLU A 155 -8.13 5.75 3.80
N LEU A 156 -7.63 4.60 4.28
CA LEU A 156 -8.42 3.38 4.47
C LEU A 156 -8.59 2.99 5.94
N ALA A 157 -8.01 3.77 6.87
CA ALA A 157 -8.04 3.51 8.31
C ALA A 157 -7.59 2.08 8.66
N SER A 158 -6.54 1.61 8.00
CA SER A 158 -6.03 0.25 8.16
C SER A 158 -4.58 0.23 8.65
N PRO A 159 -4.23 -0.62 9.64
CA PRO A 159 -2.83 -0.88 9.97
C PRO A 159 -2.10 -1.38 8.74
N ALA A 160 -0.90 -0.85 8.51
CA ALA A 160 -0.07 -1.28 7.40
C ALA A 160 1.42 -1.16 7.72
N TYR A 161 2.16 -2.22 7.39
CA TYR A 161 3.61 -2.29 7.46
C TYR A 161 4.19 -2.21 6.05
N TYR A 162 5.38 -1.60 5.92
CA TYR A 162 6.16 -1.64 4.67
C TYR A 162 7.58 -2.19 4.90
N GLY A 163 8.25 -2.63 3.83
CA GLY A 163 9.61 -3.18 3.89
C GLY A 163 9.74 -4.33 4.89
N VAL A 164 8.79 -5.26 4.86
CA VAL A 164 8.59 -6.27 5.91
C VAL A 164 9.50 -7.48 5.69
N LYS A 165 10.23 -7.87 6.73
CA LYS A 165 11.00 -9.13 6.78
C LYS A 165 10.34 -10.10 7.74
N LEU A 166 10.12 -11.33 7.30
CA LEU A 166 9.54 -12.42 8.09
C LEU A 166 10.58 -13.54 8.26
N HIS A 167 10.72 -14.10 9.47
CA HIS A 167 11.71 -15.15 9.77
C HIS A 167 11.44 -16.47 9.04
N THR A 168 10.17 -16.78 8.78
CA THR A 168 9.71 -18.04 8.16
C THR A 168 9.43 -17.92 6.67
N ALA A 169 9.82 -16.82 6.03
CA ALA A 169 9.63 -16.65 4.59
C ALA A 169 10.43 -17.72 3.81
N PRO A 170 9.84 -18.36 2.78
CA PRO A 170 10.61 -19.18 1.85
C PRO A 170 11.74 -18.36 1.21
N PRO A 171 12.76 -18.99 0.61
CA PRO A 171 13.77 -18.26 -0.16
C PRO A 171 13.07 -17.40 -1.22
N GLY A 172 13.05 -16.07 -1.02
CA GLY A 172 12.15 -15.19 -1.78
C GLY A 172 12.05 -13.73 -1.34
N GLY A 173 12.70 -13.33 -0.24
CA GLY A 173 12.93 -11.92 0.09
C GLY A 173 11.80 -11.21 0.86
N ASP A 174 11.91 -9.89 0.88
CA ASP A 174 11.10 -8.97 1.69
C ASP A 174 9.68 -8.82 1.11
N TYR A 175 8.72 -8.42 1.95
CA TYR A 175 7.36 -8.08 1.55
C TYR A 175 7.18 -6.56 1.55
N ASP A 176 6.84 -6.01 0.40
CA ASP A 176 6.75 -4.58 0.17
C ASP A 176 5.74 -3.87 1.09
N VAL A 177 4.44 -4.24 1.05
CA VAL A 177 3.42 -3.70 1.97
C VAL A 177 2.42 -4.77 2.39
N ILE A 178 2.17 -4.89 3.69
CA ILE A 178 1.14 -5.76 4.27
C ILE A 178 0.19 -4.92 5.11
N SER A 179 -1.12 -5.09 4.93
CA SER A 179 -2.16 -4.34 5.61
C SER A 179 -3.30 -5.24 6.08
N LEU A 180 -4.00 -4.85 7.14
CA LEU A 180 -5.26 -5.49 7.55
C LEU A 180 -6.43 -4.55 7.26
N TRP A 181 -7.23 -4.88 6.24
CA TRP A 181 -8.35 -4.06 5.80
C TRP A 181 -9.68 -4.79 5.93
N GLY A 182 -10.53 -4.29 6.83
CA GLY A 182 -11.82 -4.93 7.14
C GLY A 182 -11.67 -6.38 7.61
N GLY A 183 -10.59 -6.70 8.33
CA GLY A 183 -10.25 -8.06 8.77
C GLY A 183 -9.61 -8.96 7.70
N ASN A 184 -9.44 -8.47 6.47
CA ASN A 184 -8.80 -9.21 5.38
C ASN A 184 -7.32 -8.82 5.31
N LEU A 185 -6.44 -9.81 5.24
CA LEU A 185 -5.02 -9.59 5.04
C LEU A 185 -4.76 -9.20 3.59
N ILE A 186 -4.28 -7.98 3.39
CA ILE A 186 -3.94 -7.42 2.10
C ILE A 186 -2.43 -7.41 1.93
N TYR A 187 -1.95 -7.89 0.79
CA TYR A 187 -0.55 -7.77 0.40
C TYR A 187 -0.42 -6.98 -0.90
N VAL A 188 0.54 -6.06 -0.96
CA VAL A 188 0.86 -5.28 -2.15
C VAL A 188 2.33 -5.45 -2.46
N GLU A 189 2.63 -6.00 -3.63
CA GLU A 189 3.94 -5.89 -4.28
C GLU A 189 3.99 -4.58 -5.06
N VAL A 190 5.04 -3.79 -4.83
CA VAL A 190 5.23 -2.45 -5.33
C VAL A 190 6.40 -2.43 -6.31
N LYS A 191 6.13 -2.04 -7.56
CA LYS A 191 7.15 -1.86 -8.59
C LYS A 191 7.24 -0.40 -9.00
N SER A 192 8.37 0.23 -8.67
CA SER A 192 8.69 1.60 -9.10
C SER A 192 9.25 1.68 -10.53
N SER A 193 9.67 0.55 -11.10
CA SER A 193 10.17 0.43 -12.47
C SER A 193 9.00 0.30 -13.47
N PRO A 194 9.18 0.74 -14.73
CA PRO A 194 8.17 0.52 -15.76
C PRO A 194 8.06 -0.98 -16.11
N PRO A 195 6.94 -1.45 -16.71
CA PRO A 195 6.70 -2.85 -17.01
C PRO A 195 7.84 -3.53 -17.79
N ARG A 196 8.47 -2.79 -18.72
CA ARG A 196 9.62 -3.26 -19.50
C ARG A 196 10.80 -3.72 -18.66
N GLY A 197 10.97 -3.16 -17.45
CA GLY A 197 12.03 -3.53 -16.52
C GLY A 197 11.72 -4.71 -15.62
N VAL A 198 10.47 -5.23 -15.61
CA VAL A 198 10.10 -6.37 -14.75
C VAL A 198 10.63 -7.67 -15.31
N GLU A 199 11.45 -8.37 -14.54
CA GLU A 199 12.00 -9.67 -14.92
C GLU A 199 11.06 -10.83 -14.51
N ARG A 200 11.21 -11.97 -15.18
CA ARG A 200 10.38 -13.16 -14.92
C ARG A 200 10.61 -13.71 -13.49
N GLU A 201 11.86 -13.67 -13.02
CA GLU A 201 12.21 -14.13 -11.67
C GLU A 201 11.55 -13.27 -10.57
N GLU A 202 11.30 -11.98 -10.84
CA GLU A 202 10.54 -11.12 -9.92
C GLU A 202 9.08 -11.58 -9.80
N ILE A 203 8.45 -11.95 -10.92
CA ILE A 203 7.08 -12.48 -10.93
C ILE A 203 7.04 -13.81 -10.18
N ARG A 204 8.01 -14.70 -10.41
CA ARG A 204 8.10 -15.97 -9.70
C ARG A 204 8.26 -15.76 -8.19
N SER A 205 9.16 -14.87 -7.78
CA SER A 205 9.39 -14.53 -6.37
C SER A 205 8.12 -13.97 -5.71
N PHE A 206 7.39 -13.10 -6.42
CA PHE A 206 6.10 -12.59 -5.97
C PHE A 206 5.07 -13.73 -5.75
N LEU A 207 4.93 -14.66 -6.70
CA LEU A 207 4.01 -15.79 -6.56
C LEU A 207 4.39 -16.72 -5.40
N LEU A 208 5.69 -16.95 -5.16
CA LEU A 208 6.17 -17.70 -4.00
C LEU A 208 5.79 -17.00 -2.69
N ARG A 209 5.92 -15.67 -2.62
CA ARG A 209 5.46 -14.88 -1.46
C ARG A 209 3.95 -14.95 -1.27
N LEU A 210 3.15 -14.98 -2.34
CA LEU A 210 1.70 -15.22 -2.22
C LEU A 210 1.39 -16.58 -1.60
N GLY A 211 2.06 -17.64 -2.07
CA GLY A 211 1.87 -18.99 -1.56
C GLY A 211 2.30 -19.15 -0.10
N ALA A 212 3.30 -18.40 0.33
CA ALA A 212 3.74 -18.39 1.72
C ALA A 212 2.82 -17.57 2.63
N LEU A 213 2.54 -16.32 2.25
CA LEU A 213 1.77 -15.39 3.08
C LEU A 213 0.29 -15.69 3.12
N LEU A 214 -0.27 -16.32 2.08
CA LEU A 214 -1.70 -16.61 1.96
C LEU A 214 -2.59 -15.39 2.28
N PRO A 215 -2.40 -14.25 1.59
CA PRO A 215 -3.24 -13.07 1.77
C PRO A 215 -4.66 -13.34 1.26
N ASP A 216 -5.64 -12.67 1.85
CA ASP A 216 -7.04 -12.73 1.41
C ASP A 216 -7.23 -11.99 0.06
N CYS A 217 -6.47 -10.91 -0.13
CA CYS A 217 -6.40 -10.15 -1.37
C CYS A 217 -4.96 -9.65 -1.60
N ALA A 218 -4.49 -9.72 -2.84
CA ALA A 218 -3.16 -9.32 -3.24
C ALA A 218 -3.16 -8.34 -4.41
N PHE A 219 -2.15 -7.48 -4.46
CA PHE A 219 -1.96 -6.49 -5.51
C PHE A 219 -0.54 -6.57 -6.05
N LEU A 220 -0.39 -6.54 -7.37
CA LEU A 220 0.84 -6.15 -8.05
C LEU A 220 0.65 -4.72 -8.56
N PHE A 221 1.17 -3.75 -7.82
CA PHE A 221 1.08 -2.33 -8.13
C PHE A 221 2.33 -1.84 -8.88
N ASN A 222 2.12 -1.26 -10.06
CA ASN A 222 3.19 -0.71 -10.90
C ASN A 222 3.06 0.82 -11.01
N ASP A 223 4.06 1.59 -10.56
CA ASP A 223 4.06 3.05 -10.64
C ASP A 223 4.38 3.57 -12.05
N THR A 224 3.41 3.37 -12.93
CA THR A 224 3.49 3.66 -14.35
C THR A 224 2.12 4.02 -14.93
N HIS A 225 2.14 4.79 -16.02
CA HIS A 225 0.97 4.98 -16.89
C HIS A 225 0.99 4.07 -18.13
N LEU A 226 2.02 3.23 -18.27
CA LEU A 226 2.17 2.30 -19.40
C LEU A 226 1.19 1.14 -19.31
N ARG A 227 0.99 0.48 -20.47
CA ARG A 227 0.11 -0.68 -20.59
C ARG A 227 0.74 -1.90 -19.93
N MET A 228 -0.04 -2.60 -19.11
CA MET A 228 0.42 -3.82 -18.42
C MET A 228 0.10 -5.09 -19.20
N LYS A 229 -0.94 -5.05 -20.06
CA LYS A 229 -1.39 -6.19 -20.88
C LYS A 229 -0.28 -6.77 -21.77
N ASP A 230 0.70 -5.96 -22.16
CA ASP A 230 1.66 -6.36 -23.18
C ASP A 230 2.83 -7.17 -22.61
N LYS A 231 3.04 -7.17 -21.28
CA LYS A 231 4.16 -7.88 -20.63
C LYS A 231 3.82 -8.50 -19.28
N ILE A 232 3.31 -7.71 -18.33
CA ILE A 232 3.06 -8.17 -16.96
C ILE A 232 1.99 -9.25 -16.92
N ILE A 233 0.88 -9.03 -17.63
CA ILE A 233 -0.22 -10.00 -17.65
C ILE A 233 0.21 -11.33 -18.28
N PRO A 234 0.82 -11.37 -19.49
CA PRO A 234 1.33 -12.62 -20.05
C PRO A 234 2.33 -13.34 -19.14
N PHE A 235 3.25 -12.62 -18.49
CA PHE A 235 4.22 -13.24 -17.58
C PHE A 235 3.53 -13.88 -16.38
N LEU A 236 2.55 -13.21 -15.77
CA LEU A 236 1.78 -13.78 -14.66
C LEU A 236 0.99 -15.02 -15.09
N GLU A 237 0.30 -14.95 -16.23
CA GLU A 237 -0.47 -16.08 -16.75
C GLU A 237 0.42 -17.29 -17.01
N GLU A 238 1.58 -17.09 -17.63
CA GLU A 238 2.55 -18.14 -17.92
C GLU A 238 3.12 -18.75 -16.64
N GLU A 239 3.60 -17.94 -15.70
CA GLU A 239 4.19 -18.42 -14.44
C GLU A 239 3.17 -19.15 -13.55
N ILE A 240 1.92 -18.68 -13.46
CA ILE A 240 0.87 -19.36 -12.70
C ILE A 240 0.47 -20.68 -13.38
N SER A 241 0.45 -20.71 -14.72
CA SER A 241 0.16 -21.92 -15.50
C SER A 241 1.25 -22.99 -15.39
N HIS A 242 2.48 -22.62 -14.99
CA HIS A 242 3.52 -23.59 -14.65
C HIS A 242 3.26 -24.28 -13.29
N LEU A 243 2.51 -23.65 -12.39
CA LEU A 243 2.21 -24.15 -11.05
C LEU A 243 0.84 -24.83 -10.96
N SER A 244 -0.08 -24.51 -11.86
CA SER A 244 -1.49 -24.91 -11.79
C SER A 244 -2.14 -24.96 -13.18
N ALA A 245 -3.47 -25.08 -13.24
CA ALA A 245 -4.19 -25.03 -14.52
C ALA A 245 -4.00 -23.66 -15.20
N PRO A 246 -4.13 -23.59 -16.55
CA PRO A 246 -4.04 -22.32 -17.26
C PRO A 246 -5.01 -21.29 -16.70
N VAL A 247 -4.50 -20.08 -16.44
CA VAL A 247 -5.29 -18.97 -15.91
C VAL A 247 -5.41 -17.85 -16.94
N THR A 248 -6.42 -17.00 -16.76
CA THR A 248 -6.58 -15.79 -17.56
C THR A 248 -6.98 -14.63 -16.66
N PHE A 249 -6.23 -13.54 -16.75
CA PHE A 249 -6.57 -12.31 -16.05
C PHE A 249 -7.72 -11.61 -16.76
N THR A 250 -8.77 -11.30 -16.00
CA THR A 250 -9.92 -10.54 -16.47
C THR A 250 -9.66 -9.05 -16.26
N ARG A 251 -10.04 -8.23 -17.24
CA ARG A 251 -9.95 -6.78 -17.11
C ARG A 251 -11.15 -6.26 -16.32
N LEU A 252 -10.89 -5.58 -15.21
CA LEU A 252 -11.92 -4.89 -14.43
C LEU A 252 -12.34 -3.59 -15.14
N THR A 253 -11.38 -2.69 -15.37
CA THR A 253 -11.59 -1.45 -16.12
C THR A 253 -10.25 -0.81 -16.43
N GLY A 254 -10.14 -0.06 -17.54
CA GLY A 254 -8.88 0.61 -17.90
C GLY A 254 -7.71 -0.37 -17.87
N GLU A 255 -6.60 -0.01 -17.21
CA GLU A 255 -5.46 -0.91 -16.97
C GLU A 255 -5.53 -1.56 -15.57
N LEU A 256 -6.70 -1.98 -15.12
CA LEU A 256 -6.87 -2.77 -13.89
C LEU A 256 -7.33 -4.17 -14.27
N PHE A 257 -6.61 -5.19 -13.79
CA PHE A 257 -6.88 -6.60 -14.08
C PHE A 257 -6.99 -7.38 -12.78
N HIS A 258 -7.65 -8.52 -12.83
CA HIS A 258 -7.74 -9.44 -11.70
C HIS A 258 -7.71 -10.90 -12.14
N LEU A 259 -7.23 -11.75 -11.24
CA LEU A 259 -7.43 -13.18 -11.24
C LEU A 259 -8.34 -13.52 -10.05
N GLU A 260 -9.49 -14.12 -10.35
CA GLU A 260 -10.50 -14.58 -9.38
C GLU A 260 -10.98 -13.56 -8.34
N HIS A 261 -10.86 -12.26 -8.64
CA HIS A 261 -11.22 -11.16 -7.73
C HIS A 261 -10.42 -11.19 -6.42
N ARG A 262 -9.20 -11.76 -6.46
CA ARG A 262 -8.31 -11.91 -5.30
C ARG A 262 -6.90 -11.41 -5.55
N LEU A 263 -6.39 -11.61 -6.76
CA LEU A 263 -5.10 -11.08 -7.18
C LEU A 263 -5.32 -9.99 -8.23
N TYR A 264 -4.99 -8.75 -7.91
CA TYR A 264 -5.15 -7.61 -8.78
C TYR A 264 -3.81 -7.14 -9.36
N VAL A 265 -3.83 -6.70 -10.61
CA VAL A 265 -2.69 -6.03 -11.27
C VAL A 265 -3.15 -4.63 -11.63
N ILE A 266 -2.52 -3.64 -11.02
CA ILE A 266 -2.93 -2.24 -11.10
C ILE A 266 -1.74 -1.33 -11.42
N ASN A 267 -2.03 -0.18 -12.03
CA ASN A 267 -1.02 0.83 -12.29
C ASN A 267 -1.38 2.17 -11.63
N SER A 268 -0.52 3.16 -11.81
CA SER A 268 -0.73 4.50 -11.25
C SER A 268 -1.51 5.44 -12.15
N LYS A 269 -2.05 4.97 -13.28
CA LYS A 269 -2.85 5.82 -14.19
C LYS A 269 -4.17 6.16 -13.51
N LYS A 270 -4.52 7.45 -13.48
CA LYS A 270 -5.54 8.06 -12.58
C LYS A 270 -5.01 8.22 -11.15
N ARG A 271 -5.87 8.30 -10.13
CA ARG A 271 -5.44 8.39 -8.74
C ARG A 271 -5.23 6.99 -8.17
N ILE A 272 -4.07 6.75 -7.56
CA ILE A 272 -3.70 5.44 -6.99
C ILE A 272 -4.79 4.94 -6.03
N LEU A 273 -5.21 5.78 -5.08
CA LEU A 273 -6.27 5.44 -4.13
C LEU A 273 -7.57 4.99 -4.82
N GLU A 274 -8.00 5.66 -5.89
CA GLU A 274 -9.21 5.28 -6.62
C GLU A 274 -9.08 3.90 -7.26
N ASN A 275 -7.90 3.58 -7.82
CA ASN A 275 -7.65 2.26 -8.40
C ASN A 275 -7.70 1.16 -7.32
N PHE A 276 -7.07 1.39 -6.15
CA PHE A 276 -7.17 0.46 -5.02
C PHE A 276 -8.61 0.29 -4.54
N LEU A 277 -9.34 1.39 -4.33
CA LEU A 277 -10.74 1.35 -3.89
C LEU A 277 -11.65 0.59 -4.86
N LEU A 278 -11.46 0.75 -6.17
CA LEU A 278 -12.22 -0.01 -7.18
C LEU A 278 -11.99 -1.51 -7.06
N CYS A 279 -10.74 -1.94 -6.90
CA CYS A 279 -10.38 -3.34 -6.73
C CYS A 279 -10.83 -3.91 -5.38
N LEU A 280 -10.66 -3.17 -4.29
CA LEU A 280 -11.11 -3.58 -2.95
C LEU A 280 -12.64 -3.73 -2.90
N ARG A 281 -13.39 -2.85 -3.57
CA ARG A 281 -14.84 -2.99 -3.72
C ARG A 281 -15.21 -4.23 -4.52
N ASP A 282 -14.51 -4.50 -5.62
CA ASP A 282 -14.71 -5.72 -6.43
C ASP A 282 -14.45 -6.98 -5.59
N PHE A 283 -13.35 -7.02 -4.82
CA PHE A 283 -13.03 -8.10 -3.89
C PHE A 283 -14.15 -8.34 -2.87
N LEU A 284 -14.67 -7.28 -2.24
CA LEU A 284 -15.78 -7.41 -1.28
C LEU A 284 -17.05 -7.96 -1.92
N LEU A 285 -17.43 -7.45 -3.11
CA LEU A 285 -18.61 -7.96 -3.83
C LEU A 285 -18.49 -9.46 -4.08
N HIS A 286 -17.32 -9.94 -4.45
CA HIS A 286 -17.11 -11.36 -4.77
C HIS A 286 -16.77 -12.24 -3.57
N THR A 287 -16.46 -11.67 -2.40
CA THR A 287 -16.24 -12.42 -1.15
C THR A 287 -17.54 -12.52 -0.34
N VAL A 288 -18.27 -11.42 -0.21
CA VAL A 288 -19.54 -11.37 0.54
C VAL A 288 -20.64 -12.13 -0.20
N LEU A 289 -20.80 -11.95 -1.52
CA LEU A 289 -21.86 -12.60 -2.30
C LEU A 289 -21.60 -14.09 -2.61
N ARG A 290 -20.39 -14.62 -2.32
CA ARG A 290 -20.10 -16.06 -2.39
C ARG A 290 -20.52 -16.82 -1.13
N THR A 291 -20.80 -16.11 -0.04
CA THR A 291 -21.54 -16.68 1.08
C THR A 291 -23.01 -16.70 0.66
N PRO A 292 -23.76 -17.81 0.75
CA PRO A 292 -25.18 -17.82 0.38
C PRO A 292 -25.95 -16.98 1.40
N SER A 293 -25.96 -15.67 1.21
CA SER A 293 -26.85 -14.76 1.92
C SER A 293 -28.23 -14.97 1.34
N PHE A 294 -29.12 -15.50 2.17
CA PHE A 294 -30.57 -15.52 2.07
C PHE A 294 -31.10 -14.19 1.51
N LEU A 295 -31.11 -14.03 0.19
CA LEU A 295 -32.06 -13.15 -0.44
C LEU A 295 -33.41 -13.89 -0.33
N PRO A 296 -34.45 -13.28 0.28
CA PRO A 296 -35.77 -13.86 0.21
C PRO A 296 -36.12 -13.90 -1.28
N MET A 297 -36.07 -15.10 -1.85
CA MET A 297 -36.70 -15.41 -3.11
C MET A 297 -38.14 -14.96 -2.94
N GLY A 298 -38.48 -13.83 -3.57
CA GLY A 298 -39.79 -13.23 -3.50
C GLY A 298 -40.81 -14.28 -3.87
N GLY A 299 -41.55 -14.75 -2.87
CA GLY A 299 -42.68 -15.63 -3.06
C GLY A 299 -43.69 -14.95 -3.95
N LYS A 300 -43.93 -15.53 -5.12
CA LYS A 300 -45.25 -15.58 -5.73
C LYS A 300 -45.43 -16.94 -6.37
N ASP A 301 -45.82 -17.89 -5.52
CA ASP A 301 -46.85 -18.85 -5.93
C ASP A 301 -48.10 -18.04 -6.28
N LEU A 302 -48.34 -17.86 -7.59
CA LEU A 302 -49.67 -17.54 -8.07
C LEU A 302 -50.12 -18.69 -8.97
N LYS A 303 -50.90 -19.58 -8.35
CA LYS A 303 -51.78 -20.54 -9.01
C LYS A 303 -52.63 -19.82 -10.05
N THR A 304 -52.59 -20.29 -11.29
CA THR A 304 -53.69 -20.22 -12.29
C THR A 304 -53.47 -21.39 -13.24
N SER A 305 -54.09 -22.54 -12.96
CA SER A 305 -55.32 -23.01 -13.60
C SER A 305 -55.10 -23.56 -15.03
N GLN A 306 -55.00 -24.89 -15.12
CA GLN A 306 -55.29 -25.64 -16.35
C GLN A 306 -56.72 -25.38 -16.83
N PRO A 307 -56.97 -25.37 -18.15
CA PRO A 307 -58.23 -25.82 -18.70
C PRO A 307 -58.11 -27.23 -19.31
N PRO A 308 -59.24 -27.95 -19.43
CA PRO A 308 -59.26 -29.41 -19.52
C PRO A 308 -59.09 -29.93 -20.95
N SER A 309 -58.59 -31.16 -21.02
CA SER A 309 -58.75 -32.06 -22.16
C SER A 309 -60.23 -32.34 -22.43
N GLY A 310 -60.70 -32.08 -23.64
CA GLY A 310 -62.00 -32.48 -24.13
C GLY A 310 -61.97 -32.72 -25.65
N SER A 311 -62.13 -33.98 -26.03
CA SER A 311 -62.23 -34.48 -27.40
C SER A 311 -63.57 -34.17 -28.06
N SER A 312 -63.58 -33.87 -29.37
CA SER A 312 -64.55 -34.46 -30.31
C SER A 312 -64.29 -34.06 -31.78
N ARG A 313 -64.06 -35.09 -32.60
CA ARG A 313 -64.52 -35.32 -33.99
C ARG A 313 -64.99 -34.10 -34.82
N SER A 314 -64.30 -33.88 -35.94
CA SER A 314 -64.78 -34.10 -37.32
C SER A 314 -63.61 -34.00 -38.28
#